data_AF-A0A5E4IXS6-F1
#
_entry.id   AF-A0A5E4IXS6-F1
#
_cell.length_a   1.000
_cell.length_b   1.000
_cell.length_c   1.000
_cell.angle_alpha   90.00
_cell.angle_beta   90.00
_cell.angle_gamma   90.00
#
_symmetry.space_group_name_H-M   'P 1'
#
loop_
_entity.id
_entity.type
_entity.pdbx_description
1 polymer ?
#
loop_
_entity_poly.entity_id
_entity_poly.type
_entity_poly.pdbx_seq_one_letter_code
_entity_poly.pdbx_strand_id
1 'polypeptide(L)'
;MEHITEYAKQFTSRKIKAQMNVADDIEQGSVYITVTGTSAEMGDAGAVGRGNRANGMITPNRPMSLEATCGKNPINHVGKIYNLLSTEAAAQIATEVKGIEEVYIKILSQIGKPIDQPHIASVQIVPKEGVDINTVEAGAMEVLDEWLANIPKLQQMLFRGEISTY
;
A
#
# COMPACT_ATOMS: atom_id res chain seq x y z
N MET A 1 -25.91 -5.96 -4.31
CA MET A 1 -25.32 -6.52 -3.07
C MET A 1 -24.99 -8.00 -3.20
N GLU A 2 -25.92 -8.83 -3.65
CA GLU A 2 -25.70 -10.28 -3.82
C GLU A 2 -24.49 -10.58 -4.72
N HIS A 3 -24.37 -9.91 -5.86
CA HIS A 3 -23.22 -10.07 -6.76
C HIS A 3 -21.88 -9.77 -6.09
N ILE A 4 -21.81 -8.71 -5.27
CA ILE A 4 -20.59 -8.34 -4.53
C ILE A 4 -20.24 -9.42 -3.51
N THR A 5 -21.24 -9.90 -2.76
CA THR A 5 -21.02 -10.95 -1.76
C THR A 5 -20.61 -12.27 -2.41
N GLU A 6 -21.16 -12.61 -3.57
CA GLU A 6 -20.84 -13.85 -4.26
C GLU A 6 -19.43 -13.81 -4.86
N TYR A 7 -19.04 -12.68 -5.44
CA TYR A 7 -17.67 -12.46 -5.89
C TYR A 7 -16.67 -12.55 -4.74
N ALA A 8 -16.96 -11.92 -3.59
CA ALA A 8 -16.07 -11.92 -2.44
C ALA A 8 -15.84 -13.32 -1.82
N LYS A 9 -16.82 -14.24 -1.91
CA LYS A 9 -16.68 -15.63 -1.41
C LYS A 9 -15.61 -16.43 -2.16
N GLN A 10 -15.24 -16.03 -3.37
CA GLN A 10 -14.16 -16.67 -4.12
C GLN A 10 -12.79 -16.49 -3.45
N PHE A 11 -12.64 -15.48 -2.58
CA PHE A 11 -11.38 -15.12 -1.94
C PHE A 11 -11.31 -15.47 -0.45
N THR A 12 -12.42 -15.85 0.18
CA THR A 12 -12.45 -16.12 1.62
C THR A 12 -13.58 -17.05 2.03
N SER A 13 -13.31 -17.91 3.01
CA SER A 13 -14.32 -18.75 3.67
C SER A 13 -15.06 -18.04 4.81
N ARG A 14 -14.67 -16.80 5.14
CA ARG A 14 -15.31 -16.00 6.21
C ARG A 14 -16.73 -15.62 5.82
N LYS A 15 -17.60 -15.47 6.83
CA LYS A 15 -18.96 -14.93 6.62
C LYS A 15 -18.87 -13.47 6.17
N ILE A 16 -19.43 -13.17 4.99
CA ILE A 16 -19.45 -11.82 4.41
C ILE A 16 -20.85 -11.23 4.58
N LYS A 17 -20.92 -9.99 5.07
CA LYS A 17 -22.12 -9.15 5.04
C LYS A 17 -21.75 -7.84 4.36
N ALA A 18 -22.37 -7.55 3.23
CA ALA A 18 -22.15 -6.32 2.50
C ALA A 18 -23.34 -5.36 2.73
N GLN A 19 -23.05 -4.06 2.85
CA GLN A 19 -24.04 -3.00 3.02
C GLN A 19 -23.74 -1.88 2.00
N MET A 20 -24.76 -1.13 1.59
CA MET A 20 -24.66 -0.05 0.61
C MET A 20 -25.55 1.10 1.06
N ASN A 21 -25.04 2.33 0.94
CA ASN A 21 -25.73 3.58 1.28
C ASN A 21 -26.56 3.47 2.56
N VAL A 22 -25.92 3.04 3.66
CA VAL A 22 -26.60 2.70 4.92
C VAL A 22 -27.32 3.87 5.60
N ALA A 23 -27.08 5.09 5.12
CA ALA A 23 -27.70 6.32 5.59
C ALA A 23 -28.94 6.74 4.79
N ASP A 24 -29.29 6.01 3.71
CA ASP A 24 -30.47 6.31 2.90
C ASP A 24 -31.75 6.14 3.74
N ASP A 25 -32.63 7.14 3.71
CA ASP A 25 -34.00 7.11 4.20
C ASP A 25 -34.94 7.38 3.02
N ILE A 26 -35.53 6.29 2.49
CA ILE A 26 -36.38 6.32 1.30
C ILE A 26 -37.71 7.03 1.59
N GLU A 27 -38.25 6.91 2.81
CA GLU A 27 -39.53 7.50 3.17
C GLU A 27 -39.44 9.03 3.21
N GLN A 28 -38.30 9.55 3.65
CA GLN A 28 -38.00 10.98 3.67
C GLN A 28 -37.38 11.50 2.37
N GLY A 29 -37.11 10.63 1.40
CA GLY A 29 -36.44 10.99 0.14
C GLY A 29 -34.98 11.40 0.31
N SER A 30 -34.34 11.05 1.44
CA SER A 30 -32.93 11.34 1.71
C SER A 30 -32.08 10.17 1.21
N VAL A 31 -31.59 10.26 -0.02
CA VAL A 31 -30.84 9.19 -0.69
C VAL A 31 -29.54 9.69 -1.30
N TYR A 32 -28.52 8.83 -1.37
CA TYR A 32 -27.24 9.19 -1.94
C TYR A 32 -27.25 9.18 -3.48
N ILE A 33 -27.78 10.26 -4.07
CA ILE A 33 -27.77 10.54 -5.51
C ILE A 33 -27.01 11.84 -5.75
N THR A 34 -26.14 11.87 -6.76
CA THR A 34 -25.33 13.03 -7.14
C THR A 34 -25.50 13.34 -8.63
N VAL A 35 -25.34 14.58 -9.04
CA VAL A 35 -25.35 14.99 -10.45
C VAL A 35 -24.04 14.58 -11.14
N THR A 36 -22.89 14.82 -10.51
CA THR A 36 -21.57 14.59 -11.13
C THR A 36 -20.90 13.28 -10.74
N GLY A 37 -21.48 12.50 -9.83
CA GLY A 37 -20.88 11.25 -9.33
C GLY A 37 -19.89 11.42 -8.18
N THR A 38 -19.84 12.58 -7.52
CA THR A 38 -18.95 12.85 -6.38
C THR A 38 -19.66 13.70 -5.33
N SER A 39 -19.49 13.39 -4.04
CA SER A 39 -20.06 14.18 -2.94
C SER A 39 -19.45 15.57 -2.79
N ALA A 40 -18.31 15.83 -3.45
CA ALA A 40 -17.69 17.16 -3.46
C ALA A 40 -18.62 18.26 -4.00
N GLU A 41 -19.61 17.91 -4.83
CA GLU A 41 -20.62 18.86 -5.31
C GLU A 41 -21.57 19.35 -4.19
N MET A 42 -21.65 18.62 -3.08
CA MET A 42 -22.56 18.88 -1.94
C MET A 42 -21.83 19.40 -0.70
N GLY A 43 -20.59 19.87 -0.84
CA GLY A 43 -19.84 20.52 0.25
C GLY A 43 -18.79 19.66 0.94
N ASP A 44 -18.64 18.39 0.55
CA ASP A 44 -17.50 17.58 1.00
C ASP A 44 -16.17 18.13 0.45
N ALA A 45 -15.13 18.13 1.29
CA ALA A 45 -13.80 18.60 0.93
C ALA A 45 -12.75 17.49 1.01
N GLY A 46 -11.80 17.51 0.09
CA GLY A 46 -10.66 16.58 0.03
C GLY A 46 -9.32 17.30 0.24
N ALA A 47 -8.34 16.58 0.81
CA ALA A 47 -6.97 17.06 0.91
C ALA A 47 -5.97 15.91 0.69
N VAL A 48 -4.79 16.26 0.16
CA VAL A 48 -3.69 15.31 -0.08
C VAL A 48 -3.27 14.65 1.23
N GLY A 49 -3.07 13.33 1.20
CA GLY A 49 -2.62 12.56 2.37
C GLY A 49 -3.73 12.17 3.35
N ARG A 50 -5.00 12.48 3.08
CA ARG A 50 -6.15 12.16 3.96
C ARG A 50 -6.90 10.87 3.64
N GLY A 51 -6.45 10.11 2.64
CA GLY A 51 -7.05 8.85 2.23
C GLY A 51 -6.10 7.65 2.36
N ASN A 52 -6.11 6.80 1.36
CA ASN A 52 -5.27 5.60 1.25
C ASN A 52 -3.77 5.89 1.36
N ARG A 53 -3.01 4.84 1.70
CA ARG A 53 -1.55 4.82 1.65
C ARG A 53 -1.07 4.37 0.27
N ALA A 54 0.24 4.32 0.07
CA ALA A 54 0.86 3.93 -1.21
C ALA A 54 0.39 2.58 -1.79
N ASN A 55 -0.14 1.69 -0.94
CA ASN A 55 -0.64 0.38 -1.32
C ASN A 55 -2.14 0.34 -1.66
N GLY A 56 -2.83 1.47 -1.74
CA GLY A 56 -4.27 1.48 -2.04
C GLY A 56 -5.21 1.41 -0.83
N MET A 57 -4.69 1.29 0.40
CA MET A 57 -5.51 0.92 1.56
C MET A 57 -5.24 1.80 2.79
N ILE A 58 -6.18 1.80 3.74
CA ILE A 58 -6.00 2.28 5.12
C ILE A 58 -6.06 1.07 6.05
N THR A 59 -4.92 0.66 6.58
CA THR A 59 -4.77 -0.61 7.31
C THR A 59 -4.41 -0.38 8.77
N PRO A 60 -5.39 -0.14 9.68
CA PRO A 60 -5.12 0.15 11.09
C PRO A 60 -4.40 -0.98 11.83
N ASN A 61 -4.50 -2.22 11.34
CA ASN A 61 -3.80 -3.38 11.89
C ASN A 61 -2.39 -3.60 11.31
N ARG A 62 -1.89 -2.71 10.45
CA ARG A 62 -0.56 -2.80 9.85
C ARG A 62 0.21 -1.48 10.10
N PRO A 63 1.55 -1.53 10.19
CA PRO A 63 2.36 -0.32 10.23
C PRO A 63 2.12 0.52 8.96
N MET A 64 1.99 1.84 9.12
CA MET A 64 1.80 2.76 8.01
C MET A 64 2.70 3.98 8.18
N SER A 65 3.22 4.50 7.05
CA SER A 65 3.79 5.84 6.99
C SER A 65 2.67 6.88 6.94
N LEU A 66 2.88 8.01 7.62
CA LEU A 66 2.00 9.17 7.51
C LEU A 66 2.31 10.05 6.28
N GLU A 67 3.46 9.84 5.64
CA GLU A 67 3.85 10.60 4.44
C GLU A 67 2.82 10.44 3.31
N ALA A 68 2.45 11.57 2.73
CA ALA A 68 1.70 11.61 1.49
C ALA A 68 2.66 11.44 0.31
N THR A 69 2.34 10.49 -0.57
CA THR A 69 3.09 10.15 -1.79
C THR A 69 2.63 10.99 -3.00
N CYS A 70 1.33 11.29 -3.08
CA CYS A 70 0.75 12.04 -4.19
C CYS A 70 1.28 13.49 -4.24
N GLY A 71 1.55 14.00 -5.44
CA GLY A 71 2.08 15.35 -5.68
C GLY A 71 3.57 15.55 -5.32
N LYS A 72 4.22 14.63 -4.61
CA LYS A 72 5.65 14.73 -4.27
C LYS A 72 6.57 14.39 -5.46
N ASN A 73 7.73 15.02 -5.51
CA ASN A 73 8.73 14.83 -6.57
C ASN A 73 9.21 13.36 -6.61
N PRO A 74 9.06 12.66 -7.76
CA PRO A 74 9.42 11.25 -7.87
C PRO A 74 10.92 10.97 -7.89
N ILE A 75 11.77 11.99 -8.07
CA ILE A 75 13.21 11.84 -8.23
C ILE A 75 13.94 11.85 -6.88
N ASN A 76 13.54 12.74 -5.96
CA ASN A 76 14.31 12.99 -4.73
C ASN A 76 13.49 13.01 -3.44
N HIS A 77 12.16 12.96 -3.50
CA HIS A 77 11.35 12.97 -2.27
C HIS A 77 11.33 11.58 -1.65
N VAL A 78 12.23 11.34 -0.69
CA VAL A 78 12.42 10.05 0.01
C VAL A 78 11.11 9.47 0.56
N GLY A 79 10.23 10.28 1.13
CA GLY A 79 8.94 9.80 1.66
C GLY A 79 8.05 9.15 0.58
N LYS A 80 8.16 9.60 -0.68
CA LYS A 80 7.42 8.99 -1.79
C LYS A 80 8.13 7.74 -2.27
N ILE A 81 9.42 7.87 -2.58
CA ILE A 81 10.25 6.80 -3.14
C ILE A 81 10.24 5.60 -2.20
N TYR A 82 10.49 5.79 -0.91
CA TYR A 82 10.57 4.69 0.05
C TYR A 82 9.23 4.02 0.30
N ASN A 83 8.11 4.73 0.31
CA ASN A 83 6.80 4.10 0.46
C ASN A 83 6.42 3.24 -0.76
N LEU A 84 6.74 3.70 -1.97
CA LEU A 84 6.53 2.92 -3.19
C LEU A 84 7.49 1.72 -3.24
N LEU A 85 8.80 1.97 -3.03
CA LEU A 85 9.83 0.95 -3.02
C LEU A 85 9.56 -0.14 -1.99
N SER A 86 9.21 0.22 -0.75
CA SER A 86 8.89 -0.76 0.29
C SER A 86 7.67 -1.61 -0.06
N THR A 87 6.71 -1.06 -0.80
CA THR A 87 5.51 -1.78 -1.23
C THR A 87 5.86 -2.79 -2.32
N GLU A 88 6.60 -2.37 -3.35
CA GLU A 88 7.04 -3.25 -4.45
C GLU A 88 7.99 -4.35 -3.95
N ALA A 89 8.97 -3.99 -3.12
CA ALA A 89 9.90 -4.95 -2.53
C ALA A 89 9.18 -5.96 -1.63
N ALA A 90 8.23 -5.52 -0.78
CA ALA A 90 7.47 -6.44 0.06
C ALA A 90 6.60 -7.40 -0.78
N ALA A 91 5.99 -6.92 -1.88
CA ALA A 91 5.21 -7.75 -2.79
C ALA A 91 6.07 -8.80 -3.50
N GLN A 92 7.26 -8.40 -3.95
CA GLN A 92 8.22 -9.32 -4.57
C GLN A 92 8.72 -10.36 -3.55
N ILE A 93 9.14 -9.95 -2.36
CA ILE A 93 9.59 -10.87 -1.30
C ILE A 93 8.49 -11.88 -0.95
N ALA A 94 7.25 -11.42 -0.77
CA ALA A 94 6.11 -12.29 -0.46
C ALA A 94 5.81 -13.32 -1.56
N THR A 95 6.17 -13.02 -2.81
CA THR A 95 5.93 -13.89 -3.98
C THR A 95 7.09 -14.85 -4.23
N GLU A 96 8.33 -14.36 -4.14
CA GLU A 96 9.53 -15.09 -4.57
C GLU A 96 10.20 -15.86 -3.42
N VAL A 97 10.19 -15.32 -2.20
CA VAL A 97 10.83 -15.94 -1.03
C VAL A 97 9.86 -16.89 -0.33
N LYS A 98 9.95 -18.17 -0.67
CA LYS A 98 9.09 -19.21 -0.12
C LYS A 98 9.29 -19.36 1.39
N GLY A 99 8.20 -19.50 2.13
CA GLY A 99 8.22 -19.73 3.58
C GLY A 99 7.93 -18.50 4.43
N ILE A 100 7.70 -17.34 3.81
CA ILE A 100 7.24 -16.13 4.49
C ILE A 100 5.70 -16.10 4.55
N GLU A 101 5.15 -15.82 5.73
CA GLU A 101 3.71 -15.57 5.93
C GLU A 101 3.40 -14.08 5.86
N GLU A 102 4.21 -13.24 6.52
CA GLU A 102 4.12 -11.79 6.44
C GLU A 102 5.51 -11.14 6.34
N VAL A 103 5.61 -10.04 5.60
CA VAL A 103 6.81 -9.21 5.51
C VAL A 103 6.45 -7.74 5.68
N TYR A 104 7.28 -7.03 6.43
CA TYR A 104 7.15 -5.60 6.68
C TYR A 104 8.47 -4.91 6.41
N ILE A 105 8.44 -3.88 5.58
CA ILE A 105 9.64 -3.11 5.24
C ILE A 105 9.50 -1.69 5.80
N LYS A 106 10.54 -1.23 6.50
CA LYS A 106 10.66 0.15 6.99
C LYS A 106 11.98 0.73 6.52
N ILE A 107 11.92 1.84 5.79
CA ILE A 107 13.12 2.53 5.30
C ILE A 107 13.12 3.95 5.85
N LEU A 108 14.19 4.31 6.55
CA LEU A 108 14.37 5.61 7.18
C LEU A 108 15.55 6.32 6.51
N SER A 109 15.29 7.47 5.89
CA SER A 109 16.33 8.32 5.31
C SER A 109 17.06 9.13 6.39
N GLN A 110 18.25 9.60 6.07
CA GLN A 110 18.92 10.68 6.78
C GLN A 110 19.12 11.86 5.82
N ILE A 111 18.78 13.08 6.25
CA ILE A 111 18.97 14.29 5.43
C ILE A 111 20.43 14.41 5.02
N GLY A 112 20.67 14.69 3.73
CA GLY A 112 22.01 14.85 3.16
C GLY A 112 22.69 13.54 2.76
N LYS A 113 22.04 12.38 2.94
CA LYS A 113 22.52 11.09 2.41
C LYS A 113 21.92 10.77 1.04
N PRO A 114 22.64 10.01 0.19
CA PRO A 114 22.08 9.45 -1.03
C PRO A 114 20.81 8.64 -0.76
N ILE A 115 19.85 8.68 -1.68
CA ILE A 115 18.54 8.02 -1.50
C ILE A 115 18.63 6.49 -1.52
N ASP A 116 19.66 5.94 -2.15
CA ASP A 116 20.01 4.51 -2.17
C ASP A 116 20.77 4.07 -0.90
N GLN A 117 21.15 5.01 -0.03
CA GLN A 117 21.85 4.75 1.24
C GLN A 117 21.01 5.23 2.43
N PRO A 118 19.91 4.53 2.75
CA PRO A 118 19.08 4.88 3.89
C PRO A 118 19.87 4.76 5.21
N HIS A 119 19.43 5.49 6.23
CA HIS A 119 19.96 5.34 7.59
C HIS A 119 19.66 3.95 8.16
N ILE A 120 18.44 3.47 7.89
CA ILE A 120 17.98 2.12 8.26
C ILE A 120 17.11 1.60 7.12
N ALA A 121 17.34 0.37 6.71
CA ALA A 121 16.43 -0.43 5.91
C ALA A 121 16.15 -1.72 6.70
N SER A 122 14.93 -1.86 7.22
CA SER A 122 14.53 -2.97 8.10
C SER A 122 13.52 -3.84 7.38
N VAL A 123 13.81 -5.14 7.31
CA VAL A 123 12.88 -6.18 6.88
C VAL A 123 12.47 -6.98 8.12
N GLN A 124 11.17 -7.01 8.43
CA GLN A 124 10.62 -7.79 9.52
C GLN A 124 9.79 -8.93 8.93
N ILE A 125 10.11 -10.17 9.29
CA ILE A 125 9.53 -11.37 8.68
C ILE A 125 8.76 -12.14 9.74
N VAL A 126 7.54 -12.55 9.40
CA VAL A 126 6.80 -13.60 10.08
C VAL A 126 6.91 -14.86 9.21
N PRO A 127 7.70 -15.86 9.62
CA PRO A 127 7.82 -17.10 8.86
C PRO A 127 6.55 -17.95 9.00
N LYS A 128 6.32 -18.82 8.01
CA LYS A 128 5.32 -19.89 8.12
C LYS A 128 5.72 -20.88 9.21
N GLU A 129 4.74 -21.60 9.73
CA GLU A 129 4.97 -22.62 10.75
C GLU A 129 6.01 -23.64 10.28
N GLY A 130 7.03 -23.88 11.10
CA GLY A 130 8.12 -24.82 10.81
C GLY A 130 9.23 -24.30 9.90
N VAL A 131 9.17 -23.05 9.42
CA VAL A 131 10.24 -22.43 8.62
C VAL A 131 11.26 -21.74 9.54
N ASP A 132 12.55 -22.04 9.34
CA ASP A 132 13.64 -21.33 10.01
C ASP A 132 13.88 -19.97 9.33
N ILE A 133 13.87 -18.90 10.12
CA ILE A 133 14.06 -17.52 9.66
C ILE A 133 15.39 -17.33 8.91
N ASN A 134 16.44 -18.05 9.32
CA ASN A 134 17.76 -17.94 8.69
C ASN A 134 17.73 -18.36 7.22
N THR A 135 16.75 -19.18 6.81
CA THR A 135 16.60 -19.67 5.43
C THR A 135 15.94 -18.65 4.50
N VAL A 136 15.22 -17.67 5.03
CA VAL A 136 14.48 -16.66 4.26
C VAL A 136 15.08 -15.25 4.36
N GLU A 137 15.85 -14.99 5.42
CA GLU A 137 16.44 -13.68 5.70
C GLU A 137 17.33 -13.18 4.56
N ALA A 138 18.27 -14.01 4.10
CA ALA A 138 19.21 -13.63 3.05
C ALA A 138 18.51 -13.25 1.73
N GLY A 139 17.53 -14.04 1.30
CA GLY A 139 16.77 -13.74 0.08
C GLY A 139 15.93 -12.48 0.21
N ALA A 140 15.33 -12.24 1.39
CA ALA A 140 14.56 -11.02 1.63
C ALA A 140 15.44 -9.76 1.64
N MET A 141 16.66 -9.85 2.20
CA MET A 141 17.64 -8.76 2.16
C MET A 141 18.14 -8.50 0.74
N GLU A 142 18.44 -9.56 -0.03
CA GLU A 142 18.92 -9.44 -1.41
C GLU A 142 17.92 -8.70 -2.30
N VAL A 143 16.62 -9.02 -2.19
CA VAL A 143 15.56 -8.31 -2.94
C VAL A 143 15.51 -6.83 -2.56
N LEU A 144 15.58 -6.50 -1.27
CA LEU A 144 15.54 -5.09 -0.84
C LEU A 144 16.78 -4.31 -1.31
N ASP A 145 17.96 -4.93 -1.27
CA ASP A 145 19.21 -4.35 -1.76
C ASP A 145 19.15 -4.09 -3.28
N GLU A 146 18.57 -5.02 -4.06
CA GLU A 146 18.36 -4.81 -5.51
C GLU A 146 17.46 -3.59 -5.77
N TRP A 147 16.35 -3.48 -5.04
CA TRP A 147 15.44 -2.35 -5.16
C TRP A 147 16.10 -1.01 -4.80
N LEU A 148 16.90 -0.97 -3.73
CA LEU A 148 17.64 0.23 -3.31
C LEU A 148 18.72 0.62 -4.34
N ALA A 149 19.46 -0.36 -4.86
CA ALA A 149 20.45 -0.16 -5.91
C ALA A 149 19.83 0.31 -7.24
N ASN A 150 18.56 -0.03 -7.48
CA ASN A 150 17.86 0.24 -8.74
C ASN A 150 16.63 1.14 -8.58
N ILE A 151 16.69 2.16 -7.72
CA ILE A 151 15.66 3.21 -7.61
C ILE A 151 15.25 3.81 -8.97
N PRO A 152 16.15 4.01 -9.97
CA PRO A 152 15.73 4.49 -11.29
C PRO A 152 14.67 3.61 -11.97
N LYS A 153 14.66 2.30 -11.75
CA LYS A 153 13.60 1.40 -12.26
C LYS A 153 12.23 1.79 -11.70
N LEU A 154 12.15 1.99 -10.38
CA LEU A 154 10.92 2.44 -9.70
C LEU A 154 10.44 3.79 -10.27
N GLN A 155 11.36 4.73 -10.49
CA GLN A 155 11.04 6.04 -11.06
C GLN A 155 10.45 5.89 -12.47
N GLN A 156 11.02 5.03 -13.31
CA GLN A 156 10.51 4.75 -14.65
C GLN A 156 9.11 4.11 -14.62
N MET A 157 8.90 3.12 -13.76
CA MET A 157 7.58 2.50 -13.57
C MET A 157 6.53 3.57 -13.17
N LEU A 158 6.90 4.47 -12.25
CA LEU A 158 6.04 5.57 -11.85
C LEU A 158 5.76 6.56 -12.99
N PHE A 159 6.75 6.91 -13.81
CA PHE A 159 6.53 7.80 -14.97
C PHE A 159 5.63 7.17 -16.04
N ARG A 160 5.63 5.84 -16.14
CA ARG A 160 4.75 5.08 -17.04
C ARG A 160 3.35 4.86 -16.47
N GLY A 161 3.11 5.24 -15.21
CA GLY A 161 1.83 5.01 -14.54
C GLY A 161 1.60 3.54 -14.14
N GLU A 162 2.66 2.74 -14.04
CA GLU A 162 2.58 1.32 -13.70
C GLU A 162 2.41 1.09 -12.19
N ILE A 163 2.71 2.10 -11.36
CA ILE A 163 2.62 2.03 -9.90
C ILE A 163 1.59 3.06 -9.40
N SER A 164 0.63 2.62 -8.58
CA SER A 164 -0.28 3.54 -7.88
C SER A 164 0.44 4.29 -6.76
N THR A 165 -0.02 5.50 -6.48
CA THR A 165 0.50 6.25 -5.32
C THR A 165 -0.48 6.31 -4.15
N TYR A 166 -1.69 5.77 -4.30
CA TYR A 166 -2.75 5.75 -3.30
C TYR A 166 -3.75 4.63 -3.60
#